data_AF-A0A9X7TCW9-F1
#
_entry.id   AF-A0A9X7TCW9-F1
#
_cell.length_a   1.000
_cell.length_b   1.000
_cell.length_c   1.000
_cell.angle_alpha   90.00
_cell.angle_beta   90.00
_cell.angle_gamma   90.00
#
_symmetry.space_group_name_H-M   'P 1'
#
loop_
_entity.id
_entity.type
_entity.pdbx_description
1 polymer ?
#
loop_
_entity_poly.entity_id
_entity_poly.type
_entity_poly.pdbx_seq_one_letter_code
_entity_poly.pdbx_strand_id
1 'polypeptide(L)'
;MEKFFQMDNVDLNAIHDKLSTEIQNQGMEIHRDEPRDNGFKLFVRRGEDHGVLEVFNDWGGVKVITHGMLEWDLMNIAEQSIQQSAPQPTQQTIMRQPTMPQQPAQPPPYQPALQQPPRPSIPPQQPSQMTFQPMPQTPTQQPPMQMGINPEHQQILNILMQNGYQIMVNTVNQNYFFIRGRKGNFVIDIEGRQQP
;
A
#
# COMPACT_ATOMS: atom_id res chain seq x y z
N MET A 1 -21.10 14.59 -1.48
CA MET A 1 -20.84 13.22 -0.97
C MET A 1 -19.38 13.06 -0.56
N GLU A 2 -19.02 12.02 0.19
CA GLU A 2 -17.64 11.72 0.60
C GLU A 2 -17.33 10.23 0.40
N LYS A 3 -16.12 9.91 -0.08
CA LYS A 3 -15.63 8.54 -0.22
C LYS A 3 -14.13 8.44 0.04
N PHE A 4 -13.71 7.35 0.68
CA PHE A 4 -12.31 7.02 0.91
C PHE A 4 -11.90 5.79 0.10
N PHE A 5 -10.78 5.87 -0.60
CA PHE A 5 -10.20 4.79 -1.40
C PHE A 5 -8.89 4.38 -0.77
N GLN A 6 -8.85 3.17 -0.20
CA GLN A 6 -7.60 2.63 0.35
C GLN A 6 -6.65 2.28 -0.81
N MET A 7 -5.55 3.02 -0.90
CA MET A 7 -4.59 2.95 -2.01
C MET A 7 -3.20 3.30 -1.52
N ASP A 8 -2.24 2.43 -1.81
CA ASP A 8 -0.82 2.66 -1.53
C ASP A 8 -0.16 3.43 -2.68
N ASN A 9 0.79 4.32 -2.36
CA ASN A 9 1.56 5.12 -3.35
C ASN A 9 0.71 5.92 -4.34
N VAL A 10 -0.19 6.74 -3.80
CA VAL A 10 -1.06 7.62 -4.60
C VAL A 10 -0.24 8.69 -5.32
N ASP A 11 -0.27 8.67 -6.66
CA ASP A 11 0.14 9.81 -7.48
C ASP A 11 -1.04 10.75 -7.70
N LEU A 12 -1.11 11.82 -6.90
CA LEU A 12 -2.18 12.81 -6.97
C LEU A 12 -2.19 13.59 -8.29
N ASN A 13 -1.04 13.80 -8.92
CA ASN A 13 -0.96 14.52 -10.19
C ASN A 13 -1.56 13.68 -11.32
N ALA A 14 -1.22 12.38 -11.35
CA ALA A 14 -1.83 11.45 -12.31
C ALA A 14 -3.35 11.35 -12.12
N ILE A 15 -3.82 11.32 -10.86
CA ILE A 15 -5.26 11.35 -10.56
C ILE A 15 -5.90 12.66 -11.02
N HIS A 16 -5.25 13.80 -10.78
CA HIS A 16 -5.73 15.12 -11.22
C HIS A 16 -5.90 15.19 -12.74
N ASP A 17 -4.86 14.83 -13.50
CA ASP A 17 -4.88 14.88 -14.98
C ASP A 17 -6.00 14.00 -15.54
N LYS A 18 -6.15 12.81 -14.96
CA LYS A 18 -7.19 11.86 -15.36
C LYS A 18 -8.60 12.37 -15.05
N LEU A 19 -8.83 12.88 -13.84
CA LEU A 19 -10.13 13.44 -13.46
C LEU A 19 -10.46 14.64 -14.34
N SER A 20 -9.49 15.50 -14.61
CA SER A 20 -9.68 16.67 -15.46
C SER A 20 -10.12 16.27 -16.87
N THR A 21 -9.47 15.24 -17.43
CA THR A 21 -9.82 14.67 -18.74
C THR A 21 -11.22 14.05 -18.73
N GLU A 22 -11.55 13.22 -17.74
CA GLU A 22 -12.84 12.52 -17.68
C GLU A 22 -14.01 13.48 -17.44
N ILE A 23 -13.81 14.53 -16.63
CA ILE A 23 -14.80 15.59 -16.43
C ILE A 23 -15.13 16.29 -17.76
N GLN A 24 -14.10 16.62 -18.54
CA GLN A 24 -14.27 17.25 -19.86
C GLN A 24 -14.92 16.29 -20.87
N ASN A 25 -14.57 15.01 -20.85
CA ASN A 25 -15.16 13.97 -21.70
C ASN A 25 -16.68 13.79 -21.45
N GLN A 26 -17.14 14.05 -20.22
CA GLN A 26 -18.55 14.04 -19.83
C GLN A 26 -19.29 15.34 -20.17
N GLY A 27 -18.67 16.25 -20.92
CA GLY A 27 -19.28 17.50 -21.37
C GLY A 27 -19.38 18.56 -20.26
N MET A 28 -18.56 18.45 -19.22
CA MET A 28 -18.50 19.44 -18.14
C MET A 28 -17.26 20.32 -18.28
N GLU A 29 -17.33 21.55 -17.79
CA GLU A 29 -16.24 22.52 -17.84
C GLU A 29 -15.65 22.75 -16.45
N ILE A 30 -14.32 22.69 -16.35
CA ILE A 30 -13.58 23.06 -15.15
C ILE A 30 -13.33 24.57 -15.22
N HIS A 31 -14.01 25.34 -14.37
CA HIS A 31 -13.91 26.80 -14.37
C HIS A 31 -12.86 27.32 -13.38
N ARG A 32 -12.45 26.50 -12.42
CA ARG A 32 -11.36 26.80 -11.48
C ARG A 32 -10.71 25.51 -10.99
N ASP A 33 -9.39 25.56 -10.89
CA ASP A 33 -8.52 24.51 -10.38
C ASP A 33 -7.64 25.09 -9.27
N GLU A 34 -7.77 24.54 -8.06
CA GLU A 34 -7.06 24.97 -6.86
C GLU A 34 -6.18 23.83 -6.32
N PRO A 35 -4.85 23.88 -6.54
CA PRO A 35 -3.93 22.92 -5.91
C PRO A 35 -3.88 23.15 -4.39
N ARG A 36 -3.66 22.07 -3.63
CA ARG A 36 -3.52 22.08 -2.17
C ARG A 36 -2.30 21.25 -1.73
N ASP A 37 -1.79 21.50 -0.54
CA ASP A 37 -0.58 20.84 -0.02
C ASP A 37 -0.66 19.30 -0.02
N ASN A 38 -1.85 18.74 0.15
CA ASN A 38 -2.11 17.30 0.16
C ASN A 38 -3.19 16.87 -0.83
N GLY A 39 -3.44 17.64 -1.89
CA GLY A 39 -4.60 17.40 -2.75
C GLY A 39 -4.88 18.50 -3.77
N PHE A 40 -6.11 18.56 -4.24
CA PHE A 40 -6.58 19.60 -5.14
C PHE A 40 -8.10 19.74 -5.06
N LYS A 41 -8.59 20.85 -5.60
CA LYS A 41 -10.01 21.19 -5.66
C LYS A 41 -10.38 21.72 -7.04
N LEU A 42 -11.31 21.04 -7.70
CA LEU A 42 -11.86 21.43 -8.99
C LEU A 42 -13.26 21.99 -8.82
N PHE A 43 -13.52 23.12 -9.47
CA PHE A 43 -14.85 23.66 -9.60
C PHE A 43 -15.35 23.44 -11.02
N VAL A 44 -16.49 22.78 -11.13
CA VAL A 44 -17.02 22.23 -12.38
C VAL A 44 -18.39 22.83 -12.65
N ARG A 45 -18.72 23.01 -13.93
CA ARG A 45 -20.06 23.41 -14.37
C ARG A 45 -20.55 22.60 -15.57
N ARG A 46 -21.87 22.43 -15.67
CA ARG A 46 -22.58 21.84 -16.83
C ARG A 46 -23.85 22.65 -17.08
N GLY A 47 -23.78 23.62 -17.98
CA GLY A 47 -24.87 24.60 -18.14
C GLY A 47 -24.99 25.47 -16.89
N GLU A 48 -26.17 25.46 -16.26
CA GLU A 48 -26.44 26.16 -14.99
C GLU A 48 -26.05 25.34 -13.75
N ASP A 49 -25.76 24.05 -13.93
CA ASP A 49 -25.36 23.20 -12.82
C ASP A 49 -23.92 23.45 -12.42
N HIS A 50 -23.69 23.57 -11.11
CA HIS A 50 -22.36 23.73 -10.53
C HIS A 50 -22.04 22.58 -9.59
N GLY A 51 -20.77 22.18 -9.59
CA GLY A 51 -20.24 21.17 -8.69
C GLY A 51 -18.83 21.49 -8.24
N VAL A 52 -18.43 20.84 -7.16
CA VAL A 52 -17.09 20.93 -6.59
C VAL A 52 -16.60 19.51 -6.33
N LEU A 53 -15.35 19.24 -6.68
CA LEU A 53 -14.65 17.99 -6.43
C LEU A 53 -13.36 18.31 -5.67
N GLU A 54 -13.22 17.76 -4.47
CA GLU A 54 -12.03 17.88 -3.64
C GLU A 54 -11.40 16.49 -3.48
N VAL A 55 -10.11 16.39 -3.76
CA VAL A 55 -9.35 15.14 -3.68
C VAL A 55 -8.15 15.37 -2.77
N PHE A 56 -7.98 14.50 -1.78
CA PHE A 56 -6.91 14.57 -0.80
C PHE A 56 -6.19 13.23 -0.71
N ASN A 57 -4.88 13.27 -0.53
CA ASN A 57 -4.13 12.13 -0.03
C ASN A 57 -4.23 12.13 1.51
N ASP A 58 -4.78 11.06 2.06
CA ASP A 58 -5.03 10.87 3.49
C ASP A 58 -4.49 9.49 3.90
N TRP A 59 -3.25 9.49 4.40
CA TRP A 59 -2.54 8.39 5.06
C TRP A 59 -2.99 6.96 4.68
N GLY A 60 -2.50 6.46 3.55
CA GLY A 60 -2.84 5.11 3.05
C GLY A 60 -4.08 5.08 2.13
N GLY A 61 -4.53 6.25 1.67
CA GLY A 61 -5.59 6.31 0.68
C GLY A 61 -5.86 7.70 0.13
N VAL A 62 -6.86 7.75 -0.74
CA VAL A 62 -7.39 8.96 -1.35
C VAL A 62 -8.75 9.24 -0.75
N LYS A 63 -8.94 10.44 -0.22
CA LYS A 63 -10.24 10.94 0.20
C LYS A 63 -10.80 11.85 -0.89
N VAL A 64 -12.04 11.61 -1.30
CA VAL A 64 -12.76 12.40 -2.28
C VAL A 64 -14.02 12.97 -1.66
N ILE A 65 -14.24 14.26 -1.84
CA ILE A 65 -15.43 14.96 -1.39
C ILE A 65 -16.03 15.70 -2.58
N THR A 66 -17.32 15.54 -2.80
CA THR A 66 -18.08 16.24 -3.84
C THR A 66 -19.16 17.12 -3.23
N HIS A 67 -19.46 18.25 -3.87
CA HIS A 67 -20.53 19.16 -3.45
C HIS A 67 -21.25 19.73 -4.68
N GLY A 68 -22.45 20.28 -4.45
CA GLY A 68 -23.25 20.97 -5.47
C GLY A 68 -24.21 20.06 -6.22
N MET A 69 -24.80 20.57 -7.30
CA MET A 69 -25.81 19.85 -8.08
C MET A 69 -25.22 18.70 -8.90
N LEU A 70 -23.92 18.78 -9.21
CA LEU A 70 -23.17 17.73 -9.92
C LEU A 70 -22.51 16.73 -8.97
N GLU A 71 -22.83 16.72 -7.68
CA GLU A 71 -22.08 15.92 -6.70
C GLU A 71 -22.07 14.41 -6.98
N TRP A 72 -23.16 13.89 -7.56
CA TRP A 72 -23.31 12.48 -7.90
C TRP A 72 -22.53 12.12 -9.17
N ASP A 73 -22.65 12.94 -10.22
CA ASP A 73 -21.90 12.80 -11.47
C ASP A 73 -20.39 12.85 -11.20
N LEU A 74 -19.93 13.82 -10.40
CA LEU A 74 -18.53 13.99 -10.03
C LEU A 74 -18.01 12.82 -9.19
N MET A 75 -18.82 12.28 -8.27
CA MET A 75 -18.40 11.14 -7.46
C MET A 75 -18.22 9.89 -8.33
N ASN A 76 -19.14 9.63 -9.27
CA ASN A 76 -19.02 8.50 -10.18
C ASN A 76 -17.76 8.59 -11.05
N ILE A 77 -17.46 9.78 -11.59
CA ILE A 77 -16.24 10.00 -12.37
C ILE A 77 -15.00 9.79 -11.50
N ALA A 78 -15.03 10.30 -10.27
CA ALA A 78 -13.95 10.12 -9.32
C ALA A 78 -13.69 8.65 -9.00
N GLU A 79 -14.74 7.89 -8.71
CA GLU A 79 -14.67 6.46 -8.44
C GLU A 79 -14.03 5.67 -9.58
N GLN A 80 -14.50 5.87 -10.81
CA GLN A 80 -13.97 5.17 -11.98
C GLN A 80 -12.52 5.53 -12.25
N SER A 81 -12.19 6.83 -12.15
CA SER A 81 -10.84 7.32 -12.42
C SER A 81 -9.84 6.79 -11.40
N ILE A 82 -10.19 6.83 -10.12
CA ILE A 82 -9.32 6.43 -9.01
C ILE A 82 -9.14 4.91 -8.97
N GLN A 83 -10.21 4.11 -9.17
CA GLN A 83 -10.09 2.65 -9.22
C GLN A 83 -9.19 2.17 -10.36
N GLN A 84 -9.23 2.85 -11.50
CA GLN A 84 -8.33 2.54 -12.62
C GLN A 84 -6.90 3.09 -12.43
N SER A 85 -6.72 4.03 -11.51
CA SER A 85 -5.40 4.60 -11.15
C SER A 85 -4.73 3.80 -10.04
N ALA A 86 -5.48 2.95 -9.33
CA ALA A 86 -4.89 1.96 -8.47
C ALA A 86 -4.04 1.02 -9.32
N PRO A 87 -2.80 0.71 -8.92
CA PRO A 87 -2.10 -0.40 -9.53
C PRO A 87 -3.04 -1.59 -9.41
N GLN A 88 -3.49 -2.11 -10.56
CA GLN A 88 -4.15 -3.42 -10.57
C GLN A 88 -3.25 -4.30 -9.71
N PRO A 89 -3.78 -5.03 -8.71
CA PRO A 89 -2.98 -6.07 -8.11
C PRO A 89 -2.50 -6.88 -9.29
N THR A 90 -1.18 -6.90 -9.52
CA THR A 90 -0.60 -7.85 -10.46
C THR A 90 -1.14 -9.17 -9.98
N GLN A 91 -2.17 -9.68 -10.65
CA GLN A 91 -2.45 -11.09 -10.65
C GLN A 91 -1.11 -11.63 -11.08
N GLN A 92 -0.34 -12.14 -10.11
CA GLN A 92 0.74 -13.02 -10.39
C GLN A 92 0.08 -14.06 -11.25
N THR A 93 0.28 -13.93 -12.56
CA THR A 93 0.08 -15.01 -13.48
C THR A 93 1.06 -16.01 -12.92
N ILE A 94 0.53 -16.95 -12.12
CA ILE A 94 1.20 -18.18 -11.78
C ILE A 94 1.42 -18.80 -13.15
N MET A 95 2.54 -18.44 -13.78
CA MET A 95 3.11 -19.23 -14.85
C MET A 95 3.33 -20.57 -14.18
N ARG A 96 2.36 -21.46 -14.37
CA ARG A 96 2.48 -22.87 -14.08
C ARG A 96 3.77 -23.28 -14.76
N GLN A 97 4.83 -23.42 -13.98
CA GLN A 97 6.03 -24.10 -14.42
C GLN A 97 5.57 -25.42 -15.03
N PRO A 98 6.06 -25.81 -16.22
CA PRO A 98 5.88 -27.15 -16.69
C PRO A 98 6.44 -28.08 -15.62
N THR A 99 5.56 -28.88 -15.02
CA THR A 99 5.93 -29.98 -14.15
C THR A 99 6.94 -30.85 -14.89
N MET A 100 8.21 -30.74 -14.51
CA MET A 100 9.19 -31.78 -14.83
C MET A 100 8.73 -33.07 -14.14
N PRO A 101 8.79 -34.23 -14.81
CA PRO A 101 8.40 -35.49 -14.20
C PRO A 101 9.32 -35.80 -13.02
N GLN A 102 8.71 -35.97 -11.84
CA GLN A 102 9.38 -36.48 -10.64
C GLN A 102 10.00 -37.85 -10.95
N GLN A 103 11.31 -38.00 -10.72
CA GLN A 103 11.95 -39.30 -10.59
C GLN A 103 11.37 -40.04 -9.37
N PRO A 104 11.10 -41.35 -9.47
CA PRO A 104 10.63 -42.13 -8.34
C PRO A 104 11.70 -42.23 -7.24
N ALA A 105 11.24 -42.06 -6.00
CA ALA A 105 12.04 -42.17 -4.78
C ALA A 105 12.72 -43.54 -4.65
N GLN A 106 14.01 -43.55 -4.33
CA GLN A 106 14.74 -44.75 -3.90
C GLN A 106 14.30 -45.16 -2.49
N PRO A 107 14.12 -46.46 -2.19
CA PRO A 107 13.88 -46.93 -0.83
C PRO A 107 15.19 -46.98 -0.01
N PRO A 108 15.13 -46.83 1.33
CA PRO A 108 16.30 -46.94 2.18
C PRO A 108 16.74 -48.41 2.36
N PRO A 109 18.03 -48.68 2.61
CA PRO A 109 18.52 -50.03 2.86
C PRO A 109 18.24 -50.48 4.31
N TYR A 110 17.97 -51.77 4.44
CA TYR A 110 17.78 -52.53 5.68
C TYR A 110 18.95 -52.38 6.66
N GLN A 111 18.65 -52.22 7.95
CA GLN A 111 19.56 -52.59 9.04
C GLN A 111 18.89 -53.65 9.94
N PRO A 112 19.63 -54.69 10.40
CA PRO A 112 19.05 -55.82 11.09
C PRO A 112 18.75 -55.55 12.57
N ALA A 113 17.68 -56.19 13.03
CA ALA A 113 17.16 -56.15 14.39
C ALA A 113 18.11 -56.79 15.42
N LEU A 114 18.26 -56.13 16.57
CA LEU A 114 18.71 -56.74 17.83
C LEU A 114 17.70 -56.42 18.94
N GLN A 115 17.40 -57.47 19.71
CA GLN A 115 16.29 -57.61 20.66
C GLN A 115 16.57 -56.98 22.04
N GLN A 116 15.47 -56.75 22.80
CA GLN A 116 15.26 -56.87 24.27
C GLN A 116 14.62 -55.62 24.92
N PRO A 117 14.00 -55.72 26.12
CA PRO A 117 12.74 -56.38 26.52
C PRO A 117 11.69 -55.33 27.04
N PRO A 118 10.45 -55.70 27.44
CA PRO A 118 9.42 -54.70 27.77
C PRO A 118 9.62 -54.10 29.18
N ARG A 119 9.38 -52.79 29.34
CA ARG A 119 9.32 -52.13 30.65
C ARG A 119 8.06 -51.27 30.81
N PRO A 120 7.57 -51.10 32.05
CA PRO A 120 6.17 -50.86 32.37
C PRO A 120 5.78 -49.38 32.36
N SER A 121 4.47 -49.14 32.22
CA SER A 121 3.76 -47.87 32.23
C SER A 121 3.99 -47.02 33.47
N ILE A 122 4.39 -45.76 33.28
CA ILE A 122 4.34 -44.67 34.28
C ILE A 122 3.95 -43.36 33.55
N PRO A 123 2.85 -42.68 33.90
CA PRO A 123 2.67 -41.24 33.62
C PRO A 123 3.36 -40.45 34.76
N PRO A 124 3.90 -39.21 34.61
CA PRO A 124 3.22 -38.06 33.98
C PRO A 124 4.16 -36.94 33.42
N GLN A 125 3.54 -35.81 33.05
CA GLN A 125 4.10 -34.46 32.85
C GLN A 125 4.87 -34.18 31.55
N GLN A 126 4.11 -33.78 30.53
CA GLN A 126 4.61 -32.90 29.46
C GLN A 126 4.98 -31.54 30.06
N PRO A 127 6.19 -30.99 29.79
CA PRO A 127 6.34 -29.55 29.75
C PRO A 127 5.56 -29.04 28.54
N SER A 128 4.64 -28.11 28.77
CA SER A 128 4.04 -27.31 27.70
C SER A 128 5.16 -26.56 26.99
N GLN A 129 5.65 -27.11 25.87
CA GLN A 129 6.33 -26.30 24.88
C GLN A 129 5.27 -25.35 24.35
N MET A 130 5.31 -24.10 24.83
CA MET A 130 4.66 -22.99 24.15
C MET A 130 5.28 -22.92 22.76
N THR A 131 4.61 -23.55 21.81
CA THR A 131 4.77 -23.26 20.40
C THR A 131 4.39 -21.79 20.26
N PHE A 132 5.40 -20.93 20.20
CA PHE A 132 5.25 -19.60 19.62
C PHE A 132 4.74 -19.83 18.20
N GLN A 133 3.45 -19.63 18.00
CA GLN A 133 2.91 -19.42 16.67
C GLN A 133 3.67 -18.20 16.10
N PRO A 134 4.36 -18.33 14.95
CA PRO A 134 4.78 -17.14 14.25
C PRO A 134 3.50 -16.36 13.91
N MET A 135 3.41 -15.13 14.40
CA MET A 135 2.38 -14.20 13.95
C MET A 135 2.38 -14.21 12.42
N PRO A 136 1.20 -14.19 11.76
CA PRO A 136 1.16 -14.02 10.32
C PRO A 136 1.88 -12.71 10.01
N GLN A 137 3.03 -12.81 9.35
CA GLN A 137 3.66 -11.67 8.70
C GLN A 137 2.65 -11.19 7.67
N THR A 138 1.92 -10.13 7.99
CA THR A 138 1.27 -9.34 6.96
C THR A 138 2.40 -8.89 6.03
N PRO A 139 2.31 -9.15 4.72
CA PRO A 139 3.28 -8.63 3.78
C PRO A 139 3.17 -7.11 3.84
N THR A 140 4.08 -6.48 4.56
CA THR A 140 4.38 -5.05 4.39
C THR A 140 5.00 -4.98 3.00
N GLN A 141 4.16 -4.81 1.99
CA GLN A 141 4.62 -4.44 0.67
C GLN A 141 5.34 -3.12 0.83
N GLN A 142 6.67 -3.18 0.80
CA GLN A 142 7.48 -1.99 0.65
C GLN A 142 6.99 -1.28 -0.61
N PRO A 143 6.68 0.02 -0.54
CA PRO A 143 6.34 0.76 -1.74
C PRO A 143 7.51 0.66 -2.73
N PRO A 144 7.27 0.41 -4.03
CA PRO A 144 8.33 0.37 -5.02
C PRO A 144 8.77 1.82 -5.28
N MET A 145 9.68 2.33 -4.47
CA MET A 145 10.42 3.55 -4.76
C MET A 145 11.91 3.20 -4.85
N GLN A 146 12.27 2.57 -5.96
CA GLN A 146 13.66 2.44 -6.40
C GLN A 146 14.09 3.74 -7.07
N MET A 147 14.40 4.76 -6.29
CA MET A 147 15.33 5.81 -6.72
C MET A 147 16.22 6.20 -5.55
N GLY A 148 17.46 5.70 -5.56
CA GLY A 148 18.59 6.27 -4.84
C GLY A 148 18.51 6.33 -3.31
N ILE A 149 17.81 5.42 -2.63
CA ILE A 149 17.78 5.41 -1.16
C ILE A 149 19.14 4.92 -0.63
N ASN A 150 19.91 5.80 0.02
CA ASN A 150 21.14 5.40 0.71
C ASN A 150 20.79 4.45 1.89
N PRO A 151 21.75 3.64 2.39
CA PRO A 151 21.47 2.68 3.45
C PRO A 151 20.94 3.31 4.76
N GLU A 152 21.35 4.55 5.06
CA GLU A 152 20.97 5.27 6.27
C GLU A 152 19.50 5.70 6.26
N HIS A 153 19.01 6.23 5.13
CA HIS A 153 17.61 6.59 4.95
C HIS A 153 16.72 5.35 5.03
N GLN A 154 17.18 4.22 4.47
CA GLN A 154 16.48 2.94 4.60
C GLN A 154 16.36 2.49 6.07
N GLN A 155 17.40 2.71 6.88
CA GLN A 155 17.36 2.40 8.31
C GLN A 155 16.31 3.25 9.04
N ILE A 156 16.25 4.56 8.78
CA ILE A 156 15.26 5.46 9.39
C ILE A 156 13.83 5.03 9.02
N LEU A 157 13.58 4.76 7.74
CA LEU A 157 12.28 4.26 7.26
C LEU A 157 11.90 2.95 7.97
N ASN A 158 12.82 1.99 8.06
CA ASN A 158 12.59 0.72 8.72
C ASN A 158 12.27 0.88 10.21
N ILE A 159 12.96 1.78 10.92
CA ILE A 159 12.67 2.09 12.32
C ILE A 159 11.26 2.65 12.48
N LEU A 160 10.87 3.61 11.64
CA LEU A 160 9.54 4.21 11.70
C LEU A 160 8.45 3.18 11.44
N MET A 161 8.61 2.35 10.41
CA MET A 161 7.67 1.27 10.09
C MET A 161 7.57 0.23 11.22
N GLN A 162 8.69 -0.21 11.79
CA GLN A 162 8.71 -1.14 12.94
C GLN A 162 8.02 -0.56 14.17
N ASN A 163 8.06 0.77 14.34
CA ASN A 163 7.38 1.47 15.42
C ASN A 163 5.90 1.75 15.12
N GLY A 164 5.37 1.27 13.99
CA GLY A 164 3.96 1.39 13.61
C GLY A 164 3.59 2.75 13.02
N TYR A 165 4.57 3.49 12.49
CA TYR A 165 4.28 4.70 11.71
C TYR A 165 3.87 4.34 10.28
N GLN A 166 2.82 4.98 9.79
CA GLN A 166 2.45 4.99 8.37
C GLN A 166 3.24 6.09 7.67
N ILE A 167 3.89 5.78 6.55
CA ILE A 167 4.75 6.71 5.82
C ILE A 167 4.00 7.23 4.58
N MET A 168 3.95 8.55 4.40
CA MET A 168 3.23 9.19 3.27
C MET A 168 4.15 9.72 2.18
N VAL A 169 5.28 10.33 2.57
CA VAL A 169 6.20 10.96 1.62
C VAL A 169 7.59 10.49 1.97
N ASN A 170 8.26 9.90 0.99
CA ASN A 170 9.68 9.62 1.00
C ASN A 170 10.27 10.15 -0.30
N THR A 171 10.73 11.40 -0.28
CA THR A 171 11.42 11.97 -1.44
C THR A 171 12.92 11.92 -1.18
N VAL A 172 13.66 11.24 -2.04
CA VAL A 172 15.12 11.18 -1.99
C VAL A 172 15.66 11.74 -3.30
N ASN A 173 16.39 12.85 -3.20
CA ASN A 173 17.40 13.21 -4.19
C ASN A 173 18.77 13.04 -3.51
N GLN A 174 19.87 13.02 -4.29
CA GLN A 174 21.19 12.64 -3.73
C GLN A 174 21.64 13.50 -2.53
N ASN A 175 21.09 14.70 -2.36
CA ASN A 175 21.51 15.68 -1.36
C ASN A 175 20.44 16.00 -0.29
N TYR A 176 19.20 15.54 -0.47
CA TYR A 176 18.06 15.87 0.38
C TYR A 176 17.12 14.67 0.50
N PHE A 177 16.74 14.34 1.73
CA PHE A 177 15.69 13.38 2.00
C PHE A 177 14.61 13.99 2.90
N PHE A 178 13.36 13.60 2.64
CA PHE A 178 12.20 13.98 3.43
C PHE A 178 11.34 12.76 3.72
N ILE A 179 11.12 12.48 5.00
CA ILE A 179 10.26 11.39 5.48
C ILE A 179 9.15 11.98 6.34
N ARG A 180 7.89 11.72 5.96
CA ARG A 180 6.72 12.04 6.79
C ARG A 180 6.05 10.76 7.29
N GLY A 181 6.05 10.56 8.61
CA GLY A 181 5.45 9.42 9.28
C GLY A 181 4.33 9.82 10.25
N ARG A 182 3.27 9.02 10.36
CA ARG A 182 2.18 9.21 11.33
C ARG A 182 1.90 7.97 12.17
N LYS A 183 1.64 8.17 13.46
CA LYS A 183 1.16 7.15 14.39
C LYS A 183 0.05 7.74 15.26
N GLY A 184 -1.20 7.38 14.98
CA GLY A 184 -2.36 7.99 15.65
C GLY A 184 -2.43 9.50 15.41
N ASN A 185 -2.30 10.28 16.50
CA ASN A 185 -2.30 11.75 16.45
C ASN A 185 -0.88 12.36 16.36
N PHE A 186 0.16 11.52 16.30
CA PHE A 186 1.53 11.98 16.17
C PHE A 186 1.96 11.98 14.70
N VAL A 187 2.55 13.09 14.26
CA VAL A 187 3.20 13.23 12.96
C VAL A 187 4.67 13.55 13.22
N ILE A 188 5.56 12.84 12.52
CA ILE A 188 7.00 13.08 12.52
C ILE A 188 7.40 13.43 11.10
N ASP A 189 8.01 14.59 10.96
CA ASP A 189 8.68 15.04 9.74
C ASP A 189 10.19 14.98 9.97
N ILE A 190 10.89 14.21 9.14
CA ILE A 190 12.34 14.07 9.17
C ILE A 190 12.88 14.63 7.86
N GLU A 191 13.61 15.72 7.96
CA GLU A 191 14.41 16.25 6.85
C GLU A 191 15.87 15.96 7.12
N GLY A 192 16.61 15.52 6.11
CA GLY A 192 18.05 15.51 6.18
C GLY A 192 18.71 15.94 4.87
N ARG A 193 19.87 16.57 5.03
CA ARG A 193 20.64 17.17 3.94
C ARG A 193 22.08 16.73 4.12
N GLN A 194 22.76 16.36 3.04
CA GLN A 194 24.22 16.17 3.13
C GLN A 194 24.87 17.52 3.44
N GLN A 195 25.72 17.57 4.47
CA GLN A 195 26.59 18.71 4.68
C GLN A 195 27.77 18.62 3.68
N PRO A 196 28.13 19.74 3.02
CA PRO A 196 29.26 19.78 2.08
C PRO A 196 30.61 19.55 2.76
#